data_AF-A0A349YQD6-F1
#
_entry.id   AF-A0A349YQD6-F1
#
_cell.length_a   1.000
_cell.length_b   1.000
_cell.length_c   1.000
_cell.angle_alpha   90.00
_cell.angle_beta   90.00
_cell.angle_gamma   90.00
#
_symmetry.space_group_name_H-M   'P 1'
#
loop_
_entity.id
_entity.type
_entity.pdbx_description
1 polymer ?
#
loop_
_entity_poly.entity_id
_entity_poly.type
_entity_poly.pdbx_seq_one_letter_code
_entity_poly.pdbx_strand_id
1 'polypeptide(L)'
;MADYKIGQILTSTEDVEIEKALSGDKVRIPKGNKIIIGADKFAHHIRNGFIQPLAEGLTVEGYDTTGIAEYLYIVLRNHLPIDEMIEGYEITKQEVIDEIECALDEIL
;
A
#
# COMPACT_ATOMS: atom_id res chain seq x y z
N MET A 1 15.51 15.21 0.12
CA MET A 1 14.72 14.09 0.67
C MET A 1 13.69 13.75 -0.36
N ALA A 2 13.49 12.47 -0.66
CA ALA A 2 12.44 12.06 -1.58
C ALA A 2 11.06 12.35 -0.99
N ASP A 3 10.10 12.66 -1.85
CA ASP A 3 8.73 12.94 -1.44
C ASP A 3 8.03 11.67 -0.93
N TYR A 4 8.36 10.54 -1.54
CA TYR A 4 7.81 9.23 -1.17
C TYR A 4 8.86 8.12 -1.22
N LYS A 5 8.53 6.99 -0.59
CA LYS A 5 9.27 5.72 -0.66
C LYS A 5 8.45 4.65 -1.36
N ILE A 6 9.12 3.69 -1.99
CA ILE A 6 8.45 2.49 -2.51
C ILE A 6 7.85 1.73 -1.33
N GLY A 7 6.59 1.34 -1.46
CA GLY A 7 5.86 0.62 -0.43
C GLY A 7 5.12 1.48 0.59
N GLN A 8 5.31 2.80 0.55
CA GLN A 8 4.67 3.72 1.47
C GLN A 8 3.15 3.69 1.31
N ILE A 9 2.44 3.49 2.43
CA ILE A 9 0.98 3.53 2.47
C ILE A 9 0.51 4.92 2.88
N LEU A 10 -0.34 5.54 2.05
CA LEU A 10 -0.93 6.84 2.31
C LEU A 10 -2.44 6.70 2.47
N THR A 11 -3.02 7.47 3.40
CA THR A 11 -4.46 7.47 3.65
C THR A 11 -5.06 8.82 3.28
N SER A 12 -6.12 8.82 2.46
CA SER A 12 -6.83 10.05 2.10
C SER A 12 -7.46 10.68 3.34
N THR A 13 -7.18 11.95 3.60
CA THR A 13 -7.70 12.69 4.76
C THR A 13 -9.08 13.31 4.51
N GLU A 14 -9.47 13.42 3.24
CA GLU A 14 -10.71 14.01 2.78
C GLU A 14 -11.24 13.28 1.53
N ASP A 15 -12.45 13.65 1.11
CA ASP A 15 -13.00 13.19 -0.16
C ASP A 15 -12.41 14.03 -1.29
N VAL A 16 -11.82 13.40 -2.29
CA VAL A 16 -11.22 14.10 -3.44
C VAL A 16 -11.77 13.56 -4.75
N GLU A 17 -11.94 14.43 -5.74
CA GLU A 17 -12.20 14.01 -7.13
C GLU A 17 -10.91 14.01 -7.91
N ILE A 18 -10.57 12.88 -8.51
CA ILE A 18 -9.41 12.73 -9.38
C ILE A 18 -9.86 12.42 -10.80
N GLU A 19 -9.19 13.01 -11.78
CA GLU A 19 -9.41 12.72 -13.19
C GLU A 19 -8.57 11.53 -13.62
N LYS A 20 -9.18 10.51 -14.25
CA LYS A 20 -8.46 9.36 -14.78
C LYS A 20 -7.59 9.79 -15.94
N ALA A 21 -6.28 9.55 -15.82
CA ALA A 21 -5.29 9.93 -16.83
C ALA A 21 -5.55 9.40 -18.24
N LEU A 22 -6.27 8.27 -18.38
CA LEU A 22 -6.55 7.64 -19.68
C LEU A 22 -7.92 7.99 -20.29
N SER A 23 -8.94 8.27 -19.47
CA SER A 23 -10.32 8.46 -19.95
C SER A 23 -10.89 9.85 -19.70
N GLY A 24 -10.26 10.68 -18.85
CA GLY A 24 -10.81 11.97 -18.43
C GLY A 24 -12.01 11.86 -17.48
N ASP A 25 -12.43 10.64 -17.12
CA ASP A 25 -13.52 10.46 -16.17
C ASP A 25 -13.09 10.90 -14.77
N LYS A 26 -13.96 11.61 -14.07
CA LYS A 26 -13.76 11.91 -12.65
C LYS A 26 -14.16 10.73 -11.79
N VAL A 27 -13.29 10.36 -10.85
CA VAL A 27 -13.56 9.37 -9.81
C VAL A 27 -13.48 10.05 -8.47
N ARG A 28 -14.50 9.83 -7.64
CA ARG A 28 -14.48 10.22 -6.25
C ARG A 28 -13.68 9.20 -5.44
N ILE A 29 -12.62 9.66 -4.80
CA ILE A 29 -11.85 8.91 -3.80
C ILE A 29 -12.37 9.33 -2.42
N PRO A 30 -12.96 8.41 -1.65
CA PRO A 30 -13.47 8.74 -0.34
C PRO A 30 -12.33 8.92 0.68
N LYS A 31 -12.59 9.74 1.70
CA LYS A 31 -11.80 9.82 2.92
C LYS A 31 -11.56 8.43 3.50
N GLY A 32 -10.34 8.20 3.97
CA GLY A 32 -9.90 6.92 4.51
C GLY A 32 -9.47 5.90 3.44
N ASN A 33 -9.61 6.21 2.15
CA ASN A 33 -9.04 5.35 1.11
C ASN A 33 -7.52 5.27 1.26
N LYS A 34 -6.97 4.05 1.20
CA LYS A 34 -5.53 3.81 1.25
C LYS A 34 -4.95 3.56 -0.15
N ILE A 35 -3.77 4.11 -0.40
CA ILE A 35 -2.94 3.81 -1.57
C ILE A 35 -1.58 3.28 -1.11
N ILE A 36 -0.90 2.54 -1.98
CA ILE A 36 0.51 2.17 -1.83
C ILE A 36 1.32 2.73 -3.00
N ILE A 37 2.53 3.23 -2.73
CA ILE A 37 3.47 3.62 -3.79
C ILE A 37 4.15 2.36 -4.35
N GLY A 38 3.86 2.05 -5.61
CA GLY A 38 4.43 0.89 -6.30
C GLY A 38 5.89 1.11 -6.70
N ALA A 39 6.60 0.00 -6.96
CA ALA A 39 7.96 0.04 -7.52
C ALA A 39 8.01 0.63 -8.94
N ASP A 40 6.87 0.65 -9.62
CA ASP A 40 6.66 1.34 -10.90
C ASP A 40 6.50 2.87 -10.74
N LYS A 41 6.56 3.39 -9.51
CA LYS A 41 6.39 4.81 -9.14
C LYS A 41 4.98 5.35 -9.39
N PHE A 42 3.98 4.49 -9.39
CA PHE A 42 2.57 4.87 -9.38
C PHE A 42 1.93 4.66 -8.00
N ALA A 43 0.85 5.39 -7.73
CA ALA A 43 0.00 5.14 -6.57
C ALA A 43 -1.06 4.08 -6.93
N HIS A 44 -1.10 3.00 -6.17
CA HIS A 44 -2.05 1.90 -6.36
C HIS A 44 -3.08 1.92 -5.24
N HIS A 45 -4.36 2.05 -5.59
CA HIS A 45 -5.44 2.06 -4.61
C HIS A 45 -5.70 0.64 -4.09
N ILE A 46 -5.45 0.44 -2.80
CA ILE A 46 -5.46 -0.90 -2.18
C ILE A 46 -6.83 -1.59 -2.31
N ARG A 47 -7.92 -0.82 -2.26
CA ARG A 47 -9.29 -1.37 -2.28
C ARG A 47 -9.73 -1.92 -3.64
N ASN A 48 -9.28 -1.31 -4.74
CA ASN A 48 -9.85 -1.58 -6.07
C ASN A 48 -8.81 -1.72 -7.18
N GLY A 49 -7.52 -1.62 -6.87
CA GLY A 49 -6.43 -1.72 -7.84
C GLY A 49 -6.35 -0.58 -8.84
N PHE A 50 -7.08 0.52 -8.62
CA PHE A 50 -6.97 1.69 -9.49
C PHE A 50 -5.55 2.28 -9.40
N ILE A 51 -4.96 2.55 -10.56
CA ILE A 51 -3.60 3.09 -10.69
C ILE A 51 -3.69 4.59 -10.97
N GLN A 52 -2.99 5.38 -10.16
CA GLN A 52 -2.93 6.83 -10.26
C GLN A 52 -1.49 7.29 -10.48
N PRO A 53 -1.21 8.12 -11.51
CA PRO A 53 0.08 8.79 -11.65
C PRO A 53 0.35 9.73 -10.47
N LEU A 54 1.61 9.78 -10.03
CA LEU A 54 2.06 10.81 -9.10
C LEU A 54 2.13 12.16 -9.84
N ALA A 55 1.95 13.25 -9.10
CA ALA A 55 2.12 14.60 -9.63
C ALA A 55 3.54 14.80 -10.21
N GLU A 56 3.63 15.61 -11.26
CA GLU A 56 4.89 15.89 -11.93
C GLU A 56 5.91 16.55 -10.98
N GLY A 57 7.17 16.12 -11.07
CA GLY A 57 8.26 16.63 -10.23
C GLY A 57 8.42 15.95 -8.88
N LEU A 58 7.49 15.05 -8.48
CA LEU A 58 7.65 14.25 -7.27
C LEU A 58 8.73 13.18 -7.44
N THR A 59 9.45 12.94 -6.36
CA THR A 59 10.56 11.98 -6.29
C THR A 59 10.19 10.79 -5.41
N VAL A 60 10.53 9.59 -5.89
CA VAL A 60 10.33 8.33 -5.16
C VAL A 60 11.68 7.63 -5.02
N GLU A 61 12.21 7.54 -3.80
CA GLU A 61 13.49 6.90 -3.50
C GLU A 61 13.43 6.13 -2.17
N GLY A 62 14.17 5.02 -2.11
CA GLY A 62 14.20 4.14 -0.93
C GLY A 62 12.93 3.31 -0.75
N TYR A 63 12.92 2.54 0.33
CA TYR A 63 11.86 1.59 0.67
C TYR A 63 11.26 1.92 2.04
N ASP A 64 9.95 1.75 2.15
CA ASP A 64 9.19 1.80 3.40
C ASP A 64 8.82 0.36 3.78
N THR A 65 9.71 -0.32 4.48
CA THR A 65 9.60 -1.75 4.82
C THR A 65 8.36 -2.04 5.67
N THR A 66 8.01 -1.16 6.63
CA THR A 66 6.75 -1.19 7.37
C THR A 66 5.53 -1.18 6.44
N GLY A 67 5.50 -0.24 5.48
CA GLY A 67 4.41 -0.13 4.51
C GLY A 67 4.30 -1.35 3.58
N ILE A 68 5.44 -1.87 3.12
CA ILE A 68 5.50 -3.10 2.30
C ILE A 68 4.96 -4.29 3.11
N ALA A 69 5.36 -4.43 4.37
CA ALA A 69 4.92 -5.52 5.23
C ALA A 69 3.40 -5.51 5.45
N GLU A 70 2.81 -4.34 5.77
CA GLU A 70 1.35 -4.21 5.89
C GLU A 70 0.65 -4.58 4.57
N TYR A 71 1.19 -4.13 3.43
CA TYR A 71 0.61 -4.45 2.12
C TYR A 71 0.69 -5.94 1.77
N LEU A 72 1.82 -6.59 2.02
CA LEU A 72 1.98 -8.02 1.79
C LEU A 72 0.97 -8.82 2.65
N TYR A 73 0.79 -8.46 3.92
CA TYR A 73 -0.26 -9.06 4.75
C TYR A 73 -1.66 -8.84 4.16
N ILE A 74 -1.95 -7.64 3.64
CA ILE A 74 -3.23 -7.35 2.96
C ILE A 74 -3.42 -8.22 1.72
N VAL A 75 -2.39 -8.43 0.91
CA VAL A 75 -2.49 -9.30 -0.26
C VAL A 75 -2.71 -10.75 0.18
N LEU A 76 -1.93 -11.25 1.15
CA LEU A 76 -2.03 -12.62 1.63
C LEU A 76 -3.41 -12.92 2.21
N ARG A 77 -3.93 -12.10 3.11
CA ARG A 77 -5.28 -12.29 3.71
C ARG A 77 -6.42 -12.21 2.70
N ASN A 78 -6.23 -11.51 1.58
CA ASN A 78 -7.26 -11.41 0.54
C ASN A 78 -7.32 -12.66 -0.35
N HIS A 79 -6.24 -13.44 -0.40
CA HIS A 79 -6.13 -14.62 -1.27
C HIS A 79 -6.07 -15.94 -0.50
N LEU A 80 -5.74 -15.90 0.79
CA LEU A 80 -5.55 -17.04 1.67
C LEU A 80 -6.30 -16.81 2.99
N PRO A 81 -6.77 -17.88 3.66
CA PRO A 81 -7.45 -17.78 4.96
C PRO A 81 -6.42 -17.58 6.09
N ILE A 82 -5.55 -16.57 5.98
CA ILE A 82 -4.44 -16.33 6.93
C ILE A 82 -4.95 -16.23 8.37
N ASP A 83 -6.06 -15.50 8.59
CA ASP A 83 -6.62 -15.30 9.92
C ASP A 83 -7.00 -16.65 10.59
N GLU A 84 -7.54 -17.62 9.82
CA GLU A 84 -7.83 -18.99 10.32
C GLU A 84 -6.55 -19.82 10.51
N MET A 85 -5.57 -19.65 9.62
CA MET A 85 -4.30 -20.39 9.69
C MET A 85 -3.48 -20.04 10.94
N ILE A 86 -3.55 -18.79 11.39
CA ILE A 86 -2.79 -18.30 12.56
C ILE A 86 -3.52 -18.46 13.88
N GLU A 87 -4.86 -18.56 13.86
CA GLU A 87 -5.70 -18.69 15.07
C GLU A 87 -5.27 -19.88 15.95
N GLY A 88 -4.96 -21.02 15.34
CA GLY A 88 -4.56 -22.25 16.06
C GLY A 88 -3.17 -22.19 16.73
N TYR A 89 -2.40 -21.13 16.48
CA TYR A 89 -1.05 -20.95 17.01
C TYR A 89 -0.94 -19.75 17.97
N GLU A 90 -2.06 -19.09 18.31
CA GLU A 90 -2.07 -17.86 19.12
C GLU A 90 -1.21 -16.72 18.52
N ILE A 91 -0.93 -16.78 17.22
CA ILE A 91 -0.15 -15.77 16.50
C ILE A 91 -1.08 -14.62 16.12
N THR A 92 -0.67 -13.41 16.43
CA THR A 92 -1.39 -12.19 16.07
C THR A 92 -1.05 -11.74 14.64
N LYS A 93 -1.98 -11.00 14.03
CA LYS A 93 -1.72 -10.28 12.78
C LYS A 93 -0.43 -9.43 12.84
N GLN A 94 -0.17 -8.78 13.97
CA GLN A 94 0.98 -7.87 14.09
C GLN A 94 2.29 -8.64 14.04
N GLU A 95 2.38 -9.79 14.71
CA GLU A 95 3.58 -10.63 14.65
C GLU A 95 3.91 -11.07 13.22
N VAL A 96 2.90 -11.43 12.41
CA VAL A 96 3.14 -11.76 10.99
C VAL A 96 3.69 -10.56 10.21
N ILE A 97 3.15 -9.36 10.47
CA ILE A 97 3.63 -8.13 9.81
C ILE A 97 5.06 -7.80 10.26
N ASP A 98 5.35 -7.88 11.54
CA ASP A 98 6.66 -7.58 12.11
C ASP A 98 7.75 -8.51 11.55
N GLU A 99 7.47 -9.81 11.43
CA GLU A 99 8.41 -10.78 10.84
C GLU A 99 8.65 -10.50 9.34
N ILE A 100 7.62 -10.08 8.60
CA ILE A 100 7.78 -9.66 7.21
C ILE A 100 8.63 -8.39 7.14
N GLU A 101 8.38 -7.41 7.99
CA GLU A 101 9.15 -6.16 8.05
C GLU A 101 10.63 -6.42 8.38
N CYS A 102 10.92 -7.24 9.39
CA CYS A 102 12.30 -7.65 9.72
C CYS A 102 13.00 -8.29 8.52
N ALA A 103 12.33 -9.21 7.81
CA ALA A 103 12.92 -9.83 6.63
C ALA A 103 13.18 -8.82 5.50
N LEU A 104 12.32 -7.80 5.35
CA LEU A 104 12.49 -6.74 4.35
C LEU A 104 13.64 -5.79 4.70
N ASP A 105 13.80 -5.43 5.97
CA ASP A 105 14.91 -4.61 6.46
C ASP A 105 16.29 -5.26 6.20
N GLU A 106 16.34 -6.59 6.12
CA GLU A 106 17.57 -7.33 5.81
C GLU A 106 17.93 -7.36 4.32
N ILE A 107 16.93 -7.27 3.41
CA ILE A 107 17.12 -7.57 1.97
C ILE A 107 16.91 -6.38 1.02
N LEU A 108 16.35 -5.26 1.49
CA LEU A 108 16.10 -4.04 0.69
C LEU A 108 17.05 -2.90 1.06
#